data_AF-A0A7S2GYD1-F1
#
_entry.id   AF-A0A7S2GYD1-F1
#
_cell.length_a   1.000
_cell.length_b   1.000
_cell.length_c   1.000
_cell.angle_alpha   90.00
_cell.angle_beta   90.00
_cell.angle_gamma   90.00
#
_symmetry.space_group_name_H-M   'P 1'
#
loop_
_entity.id
_entity.type
_entity.pdbx_description
1 polymer ?
#
loop_
_entity_poly.entity_id
_entity_poly.type
_entity_poly.pdbx_seq_one_letter_code
_entity_poly.pdbx_strand_id
1 'polypeptide(L)'
;QRTLAQVAYEFTLSLDVDGSSQEEYEPVSGSGDLLAVAEVAEDKSLDRITLRQAVVAALVHMHLSVQQVCVRQNKRNLLSHYLSPRDYLDFINMFVRIFEEKQASLEAQQTHLNSGLSKLSETTESVAELQ
;
A
#
# COMPACT_ATOMS: atom_id res chain seq x y z
N GLN A 1 2.25 17.70 -8.51
CA GLN A 1 2.69 16.42 -7.91
C GLN A 1 2.70 16.51 -6.38
N ARG A 2 3.29 17.56 -5.77
CA ARG A 2 3.27 17.80 -4.31
C ARG A 2 1.90 17.66 -3.64
N THR A 3 0.85 18.27 -4.21
CA THR A 3 -0.51 18.15 -3.67
C THR A 3 -1.06 16.73 -3.72
N LEU A 4 -0.76 15.95 -4.77
CA LEU A 4 -1.18 14.55 -4.87
C LEU A 4 -0.48 13.70 -3.80
N ALA A 5 0.82 13.90 -3.64
CA ALA A 5 1.61 13.21 -2.61
C ALA A 5 1.09 13.52 -1.20
N GLN A 6 0.81 14.78 -0.90
CA GLN A 6 0.26 15.18 0.40
C GLN A 6 -1.10 14.54 0.66
N VAL A 7 -2.01 14.55 -0.32
CA VAL A 7 -3.33 13.91 -0.18
C VAL A 7 -3.18 12.39 0.04
N ALA A 8 -2.35 11.71 -0.75
CA ALA A 8 -2.10 10.28 -0.55
C ALA A 8 -1.47 9.99 0.81
N TYR A 9 -0.58 10.85 1.30
CA TYR A 9 0.03 10.71 2.62
C TYR A 9 -1.04 10.77 3.72
N GLU A 10 -1.86 11.82 3.72
CA GLU A 10 -2.94 11.99 4.71
C GLU A 10 -3.91 10.80 4.73
N PHE A 11 -4.31 10.30 3.56
CA PHE A 11 -5.23 9.16 3.46
C PHE A 11 -4.60 7.83 3.85
N THR A 12 -3.28 7.70 3.71
CA THR A 12 -2.59 6.47 4.13
C THR A 12 -2.30 6.46 5.62
N LEU A 13 -2.37 7.58 6.35
CA LEU A 13 -2.15 7.62 7.81
C LEU A 13 -3.06 6.67 8.60
N SER A 14 -4.25 6.35 8.10
CA SER A 14 -5.14 5.37 8.73
C SER A 14 -4.64 3.93 8.62
N LEU A 15 -3.73 3.66 7.69
CA LEU A 15 -3.19 2.33 7.43
C LEU A 15 -1.98 2.04 8.31
N ASP A 16 -1.99 0.84 8.89
CA ASP A 16 -0.85 0.25 9.59
C ASP A 16 0.15 -0.34 8.58
N VAL A 17 0.88 0.56 7.91
CA VAL A 17 1.85 0.18 6.87
C VAL A 17 3.25 -0.04 7.45
N ASP A 18 3.63 0.73 8.47
CA ASP A 18 5.01 0.75 8.96
C ASP A 18 5.31 -0.33 10.02
N GLY A 19 4.29 -1.10 10.45
CA GLY A 19 4.44 -2.18 11.43
C GLY A 19 4.94 -1.72 12.80
N SER A 20 5.09 -2.68 13.72
CA SER A 20 5.67 -2.43 15.07
C SER A 20 7.19 -2.37 15.07
N SER A 21 7.82 -2.94 14.04
CA SER A 21 9.24 -2.83 13.77
C SER A 21 9.41 -1.81 12.66
N GLN A 22 10.16 -0.77 12.96
CA GLN A 22 10.61 0.27 12.04
C GLN A 22 11.60 -0.36 11.01
N GLU A 23 11.15 -1.39 10.29
CA GLU A 23 11.94 -2.11 9.31
C GLU A 23 12.22 -1.16 8.15
N GLU A 24 13.50 -0.91 7.96
CA GLU A 24 14.03 0.02 6.98
C GLU A 24 13.61 -0.44 5.59
N TYR A 25 12.81 0.37 4.88
CA TYR A 25 12.41 0.04 3.52
C TYR A 25 13.64 0.15 2.61
N GLU A 26 14.13 -0.99 2.13
CA GLU A 26 15.18 -1.02 1.10
C GLU A 26 14.57 -0.90 -0.30
N PRO A 27 14.78 0.21 -1.01
CA PRO A 27 14.25 0.37 -2.36
C PRO A 27 14.93 -0.63 -3.31
N VAL A 28 14.12 -1.31 -4.12
CA VAL A 28 14.63 -2.20 -5.18
C VAL A 28 15.44 -1.38 -6.20
N SER A 29 16.61 -1.89 -6.60
CA SER A 29 17.45 -1.30 -7.65
C SER A 29 16.63 -0.97 -8.90
N GLY A 30 16.58 0.31 -9.27
CA GLY A 30 15.80 0.81 -10.41
C GLY A 30 14.53 1.59 -10.05
N SER A 31 14.21 1.75 -8.78
CA SER A 31 13.09 2.57 -8.27
C SER A 31 13.34 4.10 -8.28
N GLY A 32 14.31 4.58 -9.08
CA GLY A 32 14.70 6.00 -9.11
C GLY A 32 13.55 6.96 -9.41
N ASP A 33 12.60 6.55 -10.26
CA ASP A 33 11.41 7.34 -10.58
C ASP A 33 10.43 7.46 -9.40
N LEU A 34 10.39 6.46 -8.51
CA LEU A 34 9.60 6.51 -7.26
C LEU A 34 10.30 7.38 -6.22
N LEU A 35 11.64 7.34 -6.17
CA LEU A 35 12.46 8.17 -5.30
C LEU A 35 12.25 9.66 -5.57
N ALA A 36 12.24 10.06 -6.84
CA ALA A 36 12.01 11.44 -7.27
C ALA A 36 10.61 11.96 -6.89
N VAL A 37 9.62 11.08 -6.79
CA VAL A 37 8.26 11.44 -6.33
C VAL A 37 8.22 11.58 -4.80
N ALA A 38 9.01 10.79 -4.07
CA ALA A 38 9.18 10.92 -2.62
C ALA A 38 9.90 12.23 -2.24
N GLU A 39 10.90 12.68 -3.03
CA GLU A 39 11.56 14.00 -2.86
C GLU A 39 10.55 15.16 -2.90
N VAL A 40 9.49 15.03 -3.69
CA VAL A 40 8.47 16.08 -3.83
C VAL A 40 7.53 16.13 -2.61
N ALA A 41 7.46 15.07 -1.81
CA ALA A 41 6.63 14.99 -0.61
C ALA A 41 7.28 15.67 0.61
N GLU A 42 8.61 15.62 0.74
CA GLU A 42 9.34 16.23 1.86
C GLU A 42 10.62 16.96 1.45
N ASP A 43 10.78 18.18 1.95
CA ASP A 43 11.89 19.12 1.68
C ASP A 43 13.18 18.76 2.46
N LYS A 44 13.52 17.48 2.60
CA LYS A 44 14.65 17.01 3.41
C LYS A 44 15.46 15.89 2.74
N SER A 45 16.77 15.98 2.96
CA SER A 45 17.81 15.08 2.44
C SER A 45 17.47 13.59 2.64
N LEU A 46 17.36 12.88 1.52
CA LEU A 46 17.09 11.45 1.40
C LEU A 46 18.29 10.60 1.82
N ASP A 47 18.45 10.34 3.12
CA ASP A 47 19.26 9.19 3.54
C ASP A 47 18.38 7.95 3.76
N ARG A 48 17.07 8.11 4.00
CA ARG A 48 16.14 7.01 4.32
C ARG A 48 14.72 7.29 3.85
N ILE A 49 14.07 6.28 3.25
CA ILE A 49 12.66 6.32 2.85
C ILE A 49 11.88 5.32 3.70
N THR A 50 10.71 5.73 4.19
CA THR A 50 9.78 4.83 4.89
C THR A 50 8.91 4.04 3.91
N LEU A 51 8.40 2.88 4.31
CA LEU A 51 7.49 2.10 3.47
C LEU A 51 6.25 2.92 3.10
N ARG A 52 5.70 3.70 4.04
CA ARG A 52 4.63 4.66 3.76
C ARG A 52 4.98 5.66 2.66
N GLN A 53 6.15 6.28 2.72
CA GLN A 53 6.59 7.22 1.66
C GLN A 53 6.72 6.51 0.31
N ALA A 54 7.20 5.26 0.28
CA ALA A 54 7.25 4.46 -0.94
C ALA A 54 5.84 4.16 -1.49
N VAL A 55 4.87 3.83 -0.62
CA VAL A 55 3.47 3.62 -1.01
C VAL A 55 2.87 4.90 -1.58
N VAL A 56 3.08 6.05 -0.93
CA VAL A 56 2.62 7.36 -1.41
C VAL A 56 3.22 7.69 -2.78
N ALA A 57 4.52 7.47 -2.95
CA ALA A 57 5.19 7.66 -4.23
C ALA A 57 4.59 6.75 -5.32
N ALA A 58 4.30 5.49 -5.00
CA ALA A 58 3.66 4.55 -5.92
C ALA A 58 2.24 4.99 -6.31
N LEU A 59 1.43 5.45 -5.36
CA LEU A 59 0.07 5.97 -5.62
C LEU A 59 0.10 7.15 -6.59
N VAL A 60 1.00 8.10 -6.37
CA VAL A 60 1.18 9.26 -7.27
C VAL A 60 1.68 8.80 -8.64
N HIS A 61 2.67 7.91 -8.70
CA HIS A 61 3.22 7.40 -9.95
C HIS A 61 2.15 6.68 -10.80
N MET A 62 1.32 5.85 -10.18
CA MET A 62 0.20 5.18 -10.86
C MET A 62 -0.80 6.19 -11.44
N HIS A 63 -1.19 7.21 -10.68
CA HIS A 63 -2.08 8.26 -11.17
C HIS A 63 -1.50 9.01 -12.38
N LEU A 64 -0.22 9.38 -12.33
CA LEU A 64 0.47 10.05 -13.43
C LEU A 64 0.58 9.16 -14.67
N SER A 65 0.84 7.87 -14.49
CA SER A 65 0.89 6.90 -15.59
C SER A 65 -0.45 6.80 -16.32
N VAL A 66 -1.57 6.72 -15.58
CA VAL A 66 -2.92 6.74 -16.17
C VAL A 66 -3.18 8.06 -16.88
N GLN A 67 -2.81 9.20 -16.28
CA GLN A 67 -2.95 10.50 -16.90
C GLN A 67 -2.21 10.59 -18.26
N GLN A 68 -1.00 10.05 -18.34
CA GLN A 68 -0.23 10.00 -19.59
C GLN A 68 -0.94 9.15 -20.66
N VAL A 69 -1.53 8.02 -20.26
CA VAL A 69 -2.33 7.17 -21.16
C VAL A 69 -3.56 7.92 -21.67
N CYS A 70 -4.31 8.60 -20.80
CA CYS A 70 -5.47 9.42 -21.17
C CYS A 70 -5.08 10.50 -22.19
N VAL A 71 -3.99 11.24 -21.94
CA VAL A 71 -3.47 12.26 -22.86
C VAL A 71 -3.10 11.65 -24.21
N ARG A 72 -2.45 10.48 -24.21
CA ARG A 72 -2.05 9.77 -25.43
C ARG A 72 -3.25 9.28 -26.24
N GLN A 73 -4.31 8.80 -25.59
CA GLN A 73 -5.55 8.36 -26.24
C GLN A 73 -6.35 9.53 -26.80
N ASN A 74 -6.41 10.66 -26.07
CA ASN A 74 -7.08 11.86 -26.52
C ASN A 74 -6.44 12.42 -27.80
N LYS A 75 -5.10 12.41 -27.89
CA LYS A 75 -4.35 12.78 -29.12
C LYS A 75 -4.67 11.88 -30.34
N ARG A 76 -5.12 10.65 -30.11
CA ARG A 76 -5.46 9.69 -31.16
C ARG A 76 -6.95 9.75 -31.55
N ASN A 77 -7.72 10.71 -31.01
CA ASN A 77 -9.17 10.88 -31.23
C ASN A 77 -9.98 9.59 -31.00
N LEU A 78 -9.50 8.69 -30.13
CA LEU A 78 -10.16 7.40 -29.90
C LEU A 78 -11.36 7.61 -28.97
N LEU A 79 -11.16 8.24 -27.81
CA LEU A 79 -12.17 8.75 -26.87
C LEU A 79 -11.50 9.82 -25.99
N SER A 80 -12.21 10.90 -25.65
CA SER A 80 -11.70 11.91 -24.71
C SER A 80 -11.98 11.46 -23.28
N HIS A 81 -10.98 10.82 -22.65
CA HIS A 81 -11.02 10.49 -21.23
C HIS A 81 -10.25 11.54 -20.44
N TYR A 82 -10.96 12.28 -19.59
CA TYR A 82 -10.37 13.23 -18.66
C TYR A 82 -10.22 12.57 -17.30
N LEU A 83 -9.01 12.60 -16.74
CA LEU A 83 -8.74 12.15 -15.37
C LEU A 83 -8.88 13.35 -14.44
N SER A 84 -9.87 13.30 -13.57
CA SER A 84 -10.19 14.35 -12.61
C SER A 84 -9.51 14.12 -11.26
N PRO A 85 -9.35 15.16 -10.42
CA PRO A 85 -8.88 14.98 -9.04
C PRO A 85 -9.79 14.06 -8.21
N ARG A 86 -11.09 13.99 -8.53
CA ARG A 86 -12.02 13.06 -7.87
C ARG A 86 -11.62 11.61 -8.12
N ASP A 87 -11.23 11.28 -9.35
CA ASP A 87 -10.80 9.91 -9.69
C ASP A 87 -9.57 9.47 -8.89
N TYR A 88 -8.70 10.42 -8.52
CA TYR A 88 -7.57 10.14 -7.63
C TYR A 88 -8.00 9.86 -6.20
N LEU A 89 -8.95 10.62 -5.67
CA LEU A 89 -9.50 10.38 -4.34
C LEU A 89 -10.24 9.04 -4.27
N ASP A 90 -11.04 8.72 -5.28
CA ASP A 90 -11.75 7.44 -5.38
C ASP A 90 -10.76 6.28 -5.47
N PHE A 91 -9.67 6.44 -6.22
CA PHE A 91 -8.57 5.48 -6.28
C PHE A 91 -7.92 5.24 -4.90
N ILE A 92 -7.55 6.30 -4.19
CA ILE A 92 -6.93 6.16 -2.86
C ILE A 92 -7.90 5.51 -1.86
N ASN A 93 -9.17 5.94 -1.85
CA ASN A 93 -10.19 5.34 -1.00
C ASN A 93 -10.39 3.86 -1.29
N MET A 94 -10.41 3.48 -2.57
CA MET A 94 -10.47 2.08 -2.97
C MET A 94 -9.26 1.31 -2.46
N PHE A 95 -8.05 1.87 -2.56
CA PHE A 95 -6.83 1.26 -2.04
C PHE A 95 -6.91 1.03 -0.52
N VAL A 96 -7.25 2.07 0.26
CA VAL A 96 -7.38 1.98 1.73
C VAL A 96 -8.38 0.89 2.12
N ARG A 97 -9.57 0.89 1.50
CA ARG A 97 -10.61 -0.12 1.78
C ARG A 97 -10.14 -1.54 1.49
N ILE A 98 -9.48 -1.75 0.34
CA ILE A 98 -8.97 -3.09 -0.04
C ILE A 98 -7.87 -3.52 0.92
N PHE A 99 -6.99 -2.60 1.33
CA PHE A 99 -5.94 -2.90 2.29
C PHE A 99 -6.50 -3.43 3.61
N GLU A 100 -7.45 -2.70 4.21
CA GLU A 100 -8.12 -3.09 5.45
C GLU A 100 -8.87 -4.43 5.31
N GLU A 101 -9.58 -4.64 4.21
CA GLU A 101 -10.29 -5.89 3.93
C GLU A 101 -9.32 -7.09 3.87
N LYS A 102 -8.18 -6.92 3.20
CA LYS A 102 -7.17 -7.98 3.10
C LYS A 102 -6.46 -8.23 4.42
N GLN A 103 -6.15 -7.19 5.18
CA GLN A 103 -5.58 -7.31 6.51
C GLN A 103 -6.51 -8.08 7.45
N ALA A 104 -7.78 -7.68 7.54
CA ALA A 104 -8.77 -8.36 8.37
C ALA A 104 -8.96 -9.84 7.97
N SER A 105 -8.92 -10.14 6.67
CA SER A 105 -8.98 -11.52 6.16
C SER A 105 -7.78 -12.36 6.61
N LEU A 106 -6.57 -11.80 6.56
CA LEU A 106 -5.35 -12.47 7.03
C LEU A 106 -5.36 -12.69 8.54
N GLU A 107 -5.81 -11.70 9.33
CA GLU A 107 -5.93 -11.82 10.78
C GLU A 107 -6.94 -12.91 11.18
N ALA A 108 -8.07 -13.01 10.47
CA ALA A 108 -9.04 -14.07 10.67
C ALA A 108 -8.45 -15.46 10.34
N GLN A 109 -7.68 -15.56 9.25
CA GLN A 109 -6.97 -16.80 8.88
C GLN A 109 -5.93 -17.19 9.92
N GLN A 110 -5.14 -16.23 10.41
CA GLN A 110 -4.15 -16.45 11.45
C GLN A 110 -4.81 -16.94 12.74
N THR A 111 -5.90 -16.31 13.16
CA THR A 111 -6.68 -16.72 14.35
C THR A 111 -7.22 -18.14 14.19
N HIS A 112 -7.78 -18.48 13.02
CA HIS A 112 -8.26 -19.82 12.73
C HIS A 112 -7.14 -20.86 12.81
N LEU A 113 -5.98 -20.60 12.19
CA LEU A 113 -4.82 -21.48 12.26
C LEU A 113 -4.31 -21.66 13.69
N ASN A 114 -4.16 -20.57 14.45
CA ASN A 114 -3.73 -20.61 15.85
C ASN A 114 -4.69 -21.45 16.70
N SER A 115 -6.01 -21.30 16.49
CA SER A 115 -7.00 -22.12 17.19
C SER A 115 -6.91 -23.60 16.81
N GLY A 116 -6.60 -23.92 15.55
CA GLY A 116 -6.39 -25.28 15.07
C GLY A 116 -5.15 -25.92 15.69
N LEU A 117 -4.03 -25.19 15.73
CA LEU A 117 -2.79 -25.64 16.35
C LEU A 117 -2.94 -25.88 17.85
N SER A 118 -3.65 -24.99 18.56
CA SER A 118 -3.94 -25.15 19.98
C SER A 118 -4.71 -26.44 20.26
N LYS A 119 -5.73 -26.75 19.44
CA LYS A 119 -6.50 -28.00 19.56
C LYS A 119 -5.66 -29.22 19.27
N LEU A 120 -4.79 -29.17 18.25
CA LEU A 120 -3.87 -30.27 17.97
C LEU A 120 -2.93 -30.51 19.16
N SER A 121 -2.38 -29.45 19.75
CA SER A 121 -1.53 -29.54 20.95
C SER A 121 -2.28 -30.20 22.12
N GLU A 122 -3.51 -29.78 22.39
CA GLU A 122 -4.35 -30.37 23.44
C GLU A 122 -4.59 -31.87 23.20
N THR A 123 -4.85 -32.28 21.95
CA THR A 123 -5.00 -33.70 21.62
C THR A 123 -3.68 -34.48 21.78
N THR A 124 -2.53 -33.90 21.47
CA THR A 124 -1.24 -34.56 21.69
C THR A 124 -0.96 -34.78 23.18
N GLU A 125 -1.31 -33.82 24.03
CA GLU A 125 -1.18 -33.94 25.49
C GLU A 125 -2.13 -35.00 26.03
N SER A 126 -3.40 -34.99 25.58
CA SER A 126 -4.41 -35.97 25.99
C SER A 126 -4.01 -37.41 25.62
N VAL A 127 -3.39 -37.61 24.45
CA VAL A 127 -2.88 -38.93 24.04
C VAL A 127 -1.70 -39.37 24.90
N ALA A 128 -0.82 -38.45 25.30
CA ALA A 128 0.31 -38.75 26.17
C ALA A 128 -0.12 -39.16 27.58
N GLU A 129 -1.20 -38.59 28.11
CA GLU A 129 -1.75 -38.96 29.43
C GLU A 129 -2.42 -40.35 29.48
N LEU A 130 -2.84 -40.88 28.32
CA LEU A 130 -3.54 -42.16 28.21
C LEU A 130 -2.61 -43.37 27.94
N GLN A 131 -1.31 -43.15 27.75
CA GLN A 131 -0.29 -44.19 27.53
C GLN A 131 0.48 -44.51 28.82
#